data_AF-A0A0F8XD91-F1
#
_entry.id   AF-A0A0F8XD91-F1
#
_cell.length_a   1.000
_cell.length_b   1.000
_cell.length_c   1.000
_cell.angle_alpha   90.00
_cell.angle_beta   90.00
_cell.angle_gamma   90.00
#
_symmetry.space_group_name_H-M   'P 1'
#
loop_
_entity.id
_entity.type
_entity.pdbx_description
1 polymer ?
#
loop_
_entity_poly.entity_id
_entity_poly.type
_entity_poly.pdbx_seq_one_letter_code
_entity_poly.pdbx_strand_id
1 'polypeptide(L)'
;MATGGPRDALEDQIFVLVTGANSGLGYSICCRLVDEFLTSCQNDRQSLTIIFTTRSSKKGLDTLKGLQAHLRKATSDPTASPAQVNFVPENVDLSDLLSVRALSRRLQAFPKLDAIVLNAGIGGWTGIDWPAAIWGVATDLIHQVSWPSYKIAPLGMITEPQTRLSDQEPRLGAVFCANVFGHYMLAHNVMPLLHRSAGSPRGPGRVIWVSSLEATIKFFDINDLQGLHTLAPYESSKALTDILSLTSNLPSAAPWVKSFYYATTPPSASANNPEPANLLPPPPPPNIYLSHPGICGTGILPLSLPLFYAMLAAFYLARFLGSPWHTVATDRGARAPVWLALSTQSALDAAEAPYKQHGGGRVKWGRVGTRRRRRPAVLAADRNRRRKRGAEDLTGPEKERFEVLGRECWKQMEELRIKWDALLDEEEEERRRGEEEEEEE
;
A
#
# COMPACT_ATOMS: atom_id res chain seq x y z
N MET A 1 24.41 -10.68 34.20
CA MET A 1 23.13 -10.06 33.80
C MET A 1 23.48 -8.90 32.87
N ALA A 2 22.91 -8.84 31.67
CA ALA A 2 23.15 -7.72 30.74
C ALA A 2 21.98 -6.73 30.84
N THR A 3 22.27 -5.53 31.33
CA THR A 3 21.34 -4.38 31.35
C THR A 3 21.33 -3.75 29.96
N GLY A 4 20.41 -4.19 29.11
CA GLY A 4 20.26 -3.65 27.77
C GLY A 4 19.89 -2.17 27.78
N GLY A 5 20.41 -1.42 26.82
CA GLY A 5 20.18 0.03 26.71
C GLY A 5 18.81 0.39 26.12
N PRO A 6 18.44 1.68 26.12
CA PRO A 6 17.21 2.16 25.48
C PRO A 6 17.13 1.90 23.96
N ARG A 7 18.28 1.66 23.29
CA ARG A 7 18.34 1.28 21.87
C ARG A 7 17.99 -0.19 21.65
N ASP A 8 18.58 -1.08 22.43
CA ASP A 8 18.31 -2.52 22.43
C ASP A 8 16.80 -2.78 22.59
N ALA A 9 16.16 -2.01 23.49
CA ALA A 9 14.73 -2.05 23.73
C ALA A 9 13.87 -1.57 22.54
N LEU A 10 14.40 -0.83 21.57
CA LEU A 10 13.71 -0.36 20.35
C LEU A 10 13.97 -1.27 19.12
N GLU A 11 15.03 -2.09 19.15
CA GLU A 11 15.31 -3.08 18.10
C GLU A 11 14.38 -4.28 18.17
N ASP A 12 14.01 -4.70 19.39
CA ASP A 12 13.01 -5.75 19.65
C ASP A 12 11.55 -5.30 19.37
N GLN A 13 11.29 -4.00 19.25
CA GLN A 13 9.96 -3.46 18.91
C GLN A 13 9.76 -3.35 17.39
N ILE A 14 8.58 -3.73 16.90
CA ILE A 14 8.16 -3.58 15.50
C ILE A 14 6.96 -2.65 15.41
N PHE A 15 7.02 -1.63 14.55
CA PHE A 15 5.90 -0.73 14.29
C PHE A 15 5.41 -0.88 12.85
N VAL A 16 4.15 -1.28 12.66
CA VAL A 16 3.54 -1.49 11.34
C VAL A 16 2.26 -0.68 11.19
N LEU A 17 2.22 0.23 10.21
CA LEU A 17 1.02 0.96 9.82
C LEU A 17 0.24 0.15 8.75
N VAL A 18 -1.08 0.03 8.87
CA VAL A 18 -1.95 -0.61 7.86
C VAL A 18 -3.13 0.30 7.52
N THR A 19 -3.23 0.75 6.27
CA THR A 19 -4.32 1.64 5.85
C THR A 19 -5.61 0.89 5.51
N GLY A 20 -6.77 1.42 5.91
CA GLY A 20 -8.08 0.86 5.54
C GLY A 20 -8.36 -0.53 6.14
N ALA A 21 -8.13 -0.67 7.45
CA ALA A 21 -8.19 -1.97 8.15
C ALA A 21 -9.60 -2.38 8.63
N ASN A 22 -10.66 -1.60 8.34
CA ASN A 22 -11.98 -1.82 8.95
C ASN A 22 -12.75 -3.06 8.47
N SER A 23 -12.30 -3.75 7.43
CA SER A 23 -12.89 -5.01 6.94
C SER A 23 -11.96 -5.68 5.91
N GLY A 24 -12.36 -6.85 5.42
CA GLY A 24 -11.79 -7.47 4.22
C GLY A 24 -10.27 -7.70 4.31
N LEU A 25 -9.55 -7.22 3.30
CA LEU A 25 -8.11 -7.44 3.18
C LEU A 25 -7.30 -6.74 4.29
N GLY A 26 -7.57 -5.46 4.57
CA GLY A 26 -6.84 -4.70 5.59
C GLY A 26 -6.97 -5.29 6.98
N TYR A 27 -8.20 -5.68 7.36
CA TYR A 27 -8.45 -6.43 8.60
C TYR A 27 -7.65 -7.74 8.64
N SER A 28 -7.61 -8.47 7.52
CA SER A 28 -6.89 -9.75 7.42
C SER A 28 -5.37 -9.58 7.42
N ILE A 29 -4.84 -8.43 6.99
CA ILE A 29 -3.43 -8.05 7.14
C ILE A 29 -3.13 -7.84 8.62
N CYS A 30 -3.96 -7.08 9.35
CA CYS A 30 -3.80 -6.92 10.80
C CYS A 30 -3.86 -8.25 11.55
N CYS A 31 -4.87 -9.10 11.32
CA CYS A 31 -4.92 -10.45 11.91
C CYS A 31 -3.68 -11.28 11.59
N ARG A 32 -3.22 -11.26 10.33
CA ARG A 32 -2.09 -12.10 9.91
C ARG A 32 -0.72 -11.55 10.35
N LEU A 33 -0.60 -10.24 10.59
CA LEU A 33 0.57 -9.67 11.28
C LEU A 33 0.71 -10.28 12.68
N VAL A 34 -0.41 -10.44 13.42
CA VAL A 34 -0.42 -11.14 14.71
C VAL A 34 -0.01 -12.60 14.56
N ASP A 35 -0.66 -13.36 13.66
CA ASP A 35 -0.40 -14.79 13.46
C ASP A 35 1.08 -15.07 13.16
N GLU A 36 1.64 -14.39 12.15
CA GLU A 36 2.99 -14.64 11.67
C GLU A 36 4.05 -14.10 12.66
N PHE A 37 3.75 -13.04 13.43
CA PHE A 37 4.62 -12.54 14.49
C PHE A 37 4.68 -13.49 15.68
N LEU A 38 3.54 -13.91 16.24
CA LEU A 38 3.51 -14.87 17.37
C LEU A 38 4.14 -16.22 17.01
N THR A 39 4.08 -16.62 15.73
CA THR A 39 4.73 -17.85 15.21
C THR A 39 6.24 -17.67 14.98
N SER A 40 6.71 -16.45 14.70
CA SER A 40 8.12 -16.16 14.36
C SER A 40 8.93 -15.59 15.52
N CYS A 41 8.27 -15.12 16.58
CA CYS A 41 8.91 -14.57 17.77
C CYS A 41 9.65 -15.66 18.55
N GLN A 42 10.88 -15.36 18.95
CA GLN A 42 11.73 -16.29 19.69
C GLN A 42 11.82 -15.96 21.18
N ASN A 43 11.63 -14.68 21.55
CA ASN A 43 11.90 -14.15 22.90
C ASN A 43 10.78 -13.19 23.34
N ASP A 44 10.34 -13.31 24.59
CA ASP A 44 9.28 -12.52 25.25
C ASP A 44 9.49 -10.99 25.23
N ARG A 45 10.70 -10.52 24.89
CA ARG A 45 11.06 -9.09 24.76
C ARG A 45 10.53 -8.45 23.49
N GLN A 46 10.26 -9.23 22.45
CA GLN A 46 9.79 -8.67 21.18
C GLN A 46 8.35 -8.20 21.30
N SER A 47 8.05 -7.06 20.68
CA SER A 47 6.67 -6.58 20.60
C SER A 47 6.32 -6.06 19.22
N LEU A 48 5.03 -6.15 18.89
CA LEU A 48 4.49 -5.69 17.62
C LEU A 48 3.36 -4.69 17.91
N THR A 49 3.56 -3.46 17.46
CA THR A 49 2.53 -2.40 17.49
C THR A 49 1.93 -2.26 16.09
N ILE A 50 0.69 -2.70 15.94
CA ILE A 50 -0.10 -2.54 14.71
C ILE A 50 -0.90 -1.25 14.83
N ILE A 51 -0.49 -0.23 14.08
CA ILE A 51 -1.23 1.01 13.91
C ILE A 51 -2.15 0.80 12.70
N PHE A 52 -3.47 0.95 12.86
CA PHE A 52 -4.41 0.60 11.80
C PHE A 52 -5.42 1.72 11.54
N THR A 53 -5.60 2.10 10.28
CA THR A 53 -6.42 3.28 9.94
C THR A 53 -7.83 2.91 9.49
N THR A 54 -8.80 3.76 9.85
CA THR A 54 -10.21 3.63 9.46
C THR A 54 -10.84 5.01 9.20
N ARG A 55 -11.86 5.09 8.33
CA ARG A 55 -12.55 6.36 8.01
C ARG A 55 -13.41 6.96 9.14
N SER A 56 -13.63 6.27 10.26
CA SER A 56 -14.33 6.85 11.42
C SER A 56 -14.06 6.10 12.72
N SER A 57 -14.08 6.80 13.85
CA SER A 57 -13.68 6.23 15.15
C SER A 57 -14.55 5.05 15.59
N LYS A 58 -15.84 5.03 15.21
CA LYS A 58 -16.72 3.86 15.39
C LYS A 58 -16.17 2.61 14.67
N LYS A 59 -15.78 2.74 13.39
CA LYS A 59 -15.12 1.65 12.65
C LYS A 59 -13.80 1.27 13.30
N GLY A 60 -13.03 2.22 13.81
CA GLY A 60 -11.80 1.98 14.57
C GLY A 60 -12.02 1.12 15.81
N LEU A 61 -13.00 1.47 16.64
CA LEU A 61 -13.36 0.74 17.86
C LEU A 61 -13.89 -0.67 17.58
N ASP A 62 -14.73 -0.84 16.56
CA ASP A 62 -15.26 -2.17 16.19
C ASP A 62 -14.16 -3.07 15.59
N THR A 63 -13.22 -2.48 14.84
CA THR A 63 -12.00 -3.16 14.38
C THR A 63 -11.11 -3.58 15.55
N LEU A 64 -10.89 -2.68 16.53
CA LEU A 64 -10.09 -2.93 17.73
C LEU A 64 -10.62 -4.14 18.52
N LYS A 65 -11.94 -4.20 18.75
CA LYS A 65 -12.60 -5.34 19.42
C LYS A 65 -12.34 -6.65 18.68
N GLY A 66 -12.47 -6.63 17.34
CA GLY A 66 -12.20 -7.79 16.49
C GLY A 66 -10.75 -8.27 16.58
N LEU A 67 -9.78 -7.35 16.46
CA LEU A 67 -8.35 -7.66 16.54
C LEU A 67 -7.93 -8.14 17.94
N GLN A 68 -8.49 -7.57 19.01
CA GLN A 68 -8.30 -8.07 20.38
C GLN A 68 -8.90 -9.47 20.59
N ALA A 69 -10.07 -9.76 20.02
CA ALA A 69 -10.66 -11.10 20.07
C ALA A 69 -9.83 -12.12 19.26
N HIS A 70 -9.28 -11.71 18.12
CA HIS A 70 -8.36 -12.53 17.33
C HIS A 70 -7.05 -12.81 18.08
N LEU A 71 -6.44 -11.78 18.69
CA LEU A 71 -5.24 -11.93 19.52
C LEU A 71 -5.46 -12.92 20.66
N ARG A 72 -6.53 -12.76 21.45
CA ARG A 72 -6.87 -13.70 22.55
C ARG A 72 -6.99 -15.14 22.06
N LYS A 73 -7.55 -15.35 20.87
CA LYS A 73 -7.65 -16.68 20.26
C LYS A 73 -6.29 -17.22 19.83
N ALA A 74 -5.43 -16.38 19.23
CA ALA A 74 -4.07 -16.77 18.84
C ALA A 74 -3.19 -17.11 20.05
N THR A 75 -3.24 -16.33 21.12
CA THR A 75 -2.53 -16.59 22.39
C THR A 75 -3.15 -17.70 23.24
N SER A 76 -4.29 -18.26 22.84
CA SER A 76 -4.87 -19.47 23.45
C SER A 76 -4.28 -20.75 22.85
N ASP A 77 -3.50 -20.66 21.77
CA ASP A 77 -2.75 -21.79 21.24
C ASP A 77 -1.48 -22.00 22.11
N PRO A 78 -1.24 -23.21 22.66
CA PRO A 78 -0.08 -23.48 23.52
C PRO A 78 1.28 -23.42 22.77
N THR A 79 1.29 -23.16 21.46
CA THR A 79 2.49 -22.90 20.67
C THR A 79 2.82 -21.40 20.50
N ALA A 80 1.96 -20.49 20.98
CA ALA A 80 2.18 -19.05 20.85
C ALA A 80 3.26 -18.50 21.81
N SER A 81 4.13 -17.62 21.29
CA SER A 81 5.13 -16.90 22.09
C SER A 81 4.47 -15.91 23.09
N PRO A 82 5.06 -15.65 24.28
CA PRO A 82 4.60 -14.62 25.22
C PRO A 82 4.72 -13.16 24.74
N ALA A 83 5.08 -12.94 23.48
CA ALA A 83 5.39 -11.63 22.89
C ALA A 83 4.20 -10.64 22.94
N GLN A 84 4.50 -9.38 23.25
CA GLN A 84 3.46 -8.35 23.39
C GLN A 84 2.95 -7.87 22.02
N VAL A 85 1.62 -7.87 21.84
CA VAL A 85 0.97 -7.31 20.64
C VAL A 85 0.07 -6.15 21.03
N ASN A 86 0.38 -4.96 20.53
CA ASN A 86 -0.36 -3.72 20.76
C ASN A 86 -1.12 -3.31 19.50
N PHE A 87 -2.30 -2.71 19.68
CA PHE A 87 -3.13 -2.21 18.59
C PHE A 87 -3.44 -0.72 18.81
N VAL A 88 -3.16 0.14 17.82
CA VAL A 88 -3.52 1.56 17.87
C VAL A 88 -4.53 1.86 16.75
N PRO A 89 -5.80 2.18 17.09
CA PRO A 89 -6.77 2.66 16.11
C PRO A 89 -6.43 4.09 15.69
N GLU A 90 -6.40 4.33 14.38
CA GLU A 90 -6.17 5.66 13.81
C GLU A 90 -7.27 6.06 12.82
N ASN A 91 -7.45 7.36 12.61
CA ASN A 91 -8.47 7.92 11.71
C ASN A 91 -7.88 8.76 10.57
N VAL A 92 -8.30 8.43 9.35
CA VAL A 92 -7.94 9.13 8.11
C VAL A 92 -8.99 8.85 7.05
N ASP A 93 -9.27 9.82 6.19
CA ASP A 93 -9.72 9.55 4.83
C ASP A 93 -8.58 9.88 3.85
N LEU A 94 -8.36 9.01 2.87
CA LEU A 94 -7.34 9.17 1.82
C LEU A 94 -7.88 9.95 0.62
N SER A 95 -9.14 10.39 0.68
CA SER A 95 -9.76 11.37 -0.23
C SER A 95 -9.73 12.80 0.33
N ASP A 96 -9.09 13.00 1.49
CA ASP A 96 -8.95 14.28 2.20
C ASP A 96 -7.48 14.45 2.62
N LEU A 97 -6.77 15.37 1.96
CA LEU A 97 -5.34 15.58 2.18
C LEU A 97 -5.03 16.26 3.52
N LEU A 98 -5.97 17.02 4.10
CA LEU A 98 -5.84 17.55 5.46
C LEU A 98 -6.00 16.44 6.50
N SER A 99 -6.91 15.48 6.27
CA SER A 99 -7.00 14.24 7.08
C SER A 99 -5.69 13.46 7.04
N VAL A 100 -5.05 13.39 5.87
CA VAL A 100 -3.71 12.78 5.70
C VAL A 100 -2.62 13.56 6.45
N ARG A 101 -2.57 14.90 6.35
CA ARG A 101 -1.64 15.74 7.13
C ARG A 101 -1.86 15.56 8.64
N ALA A 102 -3.11 15.57 9.11
CA ALA A 102 -3.47 15.37 10.51
C ALA A 102 -3.06 13.98 11.04
N LEU A 103 -3.28 12.89 10.28
CA LEU A 103 -2.73 11.57 10.63
C LEU A 103 -1.20 11.60 10.67
N SER A 104 -0.57 12.19 9.67
CA SER A 104 0.90 12.24 9.56
C SER A 104 1.55 12.99 10.72
N ARG A 105 0.90 14.05 11.23
CA ARG A 105 1.31 14.77 12.45
C ARG A 105 1.20 13.88 13.69
N ARG A 106 0.07 13.19 13.91
CA ARG A 106 -0.09 12.24 15.05
C ARG A 106 0.92 11.09 15.02
N LEU A 107 1.24 10.57 13.83
CA LEU A 107 2.20 9.48 13.67
C LEU A 107 3.64 9.84 14.08
N GLN A 108 4.02 11.13 14.16
CA GLN A 108 5.36 11.53 14.61
C GLN A 108 5.66 11.16 16.07
N ALA A 109 4.61 10.92 16.89
CA ALA A 109 4.75 10.46 18.27
C ALA A 109 5.33 9.04 18.40
N PHE A 110 5.37 8.24 17.32
CA PHE A 110 5.99 6.91 17.32
C PHE A 110 7.52 6.99 17.17
N PRO A 111 8.29 6.07 17.80
CA PRO A 111 9.74 6.11 17.72
C PRO A 111 10.28 5.79 16.33
N LYS A 112 9.59 4.94 15.56
CA LYS A 112 9.90 4.56 14.17
C LYS A 112 8.65 3.95 13.50
N LEU A 113 8.74 3.69 12.20
CA LEU A 113 7.89 2.75 11.47
C LEU A 113 8.80 1.75 10.74
N ASP A 114 8.70 0.45 11.05
CA ASP A 114 9.44 -0.59 10.32
C ASP A 114 8.76 -0.91 8.98
N ALA A 115 7.43 -0.79 8.89
CA ALA A 115 6.70 -0.89 7.64
C ALA A 115 5.39 -0.06 7.61
N ILE A 116 5.04 0.45 6.44
CA ILE A 116 3.69 0.95 6.13
C ILE A 116 3.07 0.12 5.00
N VAL A 117 1.84 -0.35 5.20
CA VAL A 117 1.09 -1.17 4.24
C VAL A 117 -0.05 -0.35 3.68
N LEU A 118 0.15 0.14 2.46
CA LEU A 118 -0.76 1.00 1.70
C LEU A 118 -1.83 0.11 1.02
N ASN A 119 -2.76 -0.36 1.84
CA ASN A 119 -3.78 -1.37 1.51
C ASN A 119 -5.10 -0.76 1.02
N ALA A 120 -5.46 0.43 1.49
CA ALA A 120 -6.76 1.03 1.22
C ALA A 120 -7.02 1.30 -0.28
N GLY A 121 -8.29 1.53 -0.59
CA GLY A 121 -8.70 1.99 -1.91
C GLY A 121 -10.17 1.78 -2.21
N ILE A 122 -10.62 2.39 -3.31
CA ILE A 122 -11.97 2.33 -3.85
C ILE A 122 -11.94 1.87 -5.31
N GLY A 123 -13.00 1.19 -5.75
CA GLY A 123 -13.15 0.78 -7.16
C GLY A 123 -13.68 1.88 -8.08
N GLY A 124 -14.45 2.85 -7.56
CA GLY A 124 -15.06 3.91 -8.36
C GLY A 124 -16.14 3.42 -9.35
N TRP A 125 -16.67 2.20 -9.18
CA TRP A 125 -17.68 1.64 -10.07
C TRP A 125 -19.09 2.06 -9.65
N THR A 126 -19.88 2.56 -10.59
CA THR A 126 -21.31 2.87 -10.43
C THR A 126 -22.21 1.69 -10.76
N GLY A 127 -21.72 0.67 -11.47
CA GLY A 127 -22.55 -0.47 -11.85
C GLY A 127 -21.81 -1.63 -12.51
N ILE A 128 -22.61 -2.56 -13.02
CA ILE A 128 -22.20 -3.78 -13.72
C ILE A 128 -23.05 -3.89 -14.99
N ASP A 129 -22.41 -4.14 -16.12
CA ASP A 129 -23.08 -4.62 -17.33
C ASP A 129 -23.52 -6.07 -17.09
N TRP A 130 -24.76 -6.24 -16.63
CA TRP A 130 -25.29 -7.56 -16.28
C TRP A 130 -25.37 -8.53 -17.47
N PRO A 131 -25.81 -8.13 -18.68
CA PRO A 131 -25.69 -8.97 -19.87
C PRO A 131 -24.25 -9.46 -20.13
N ALA A 132 -23.27 -8.56 -20.15
CA ALA A 132 -21.86 -8.93 -20.39
C ALA A 132 -21.27 -9.77 -19.24
N ALA A 133 -21.65 -9.47 -17.99
CA ALA A 133 -21.23 -10.24 -16.82
C ALA A 133 -21.78 -11.66 -16.85
N ILE A 134 -23.09 -11.84 -17.08
CA ILE A 134 -23.73 -13.17 -17.11
C ILE A 134 -23.18 -13.99 -18.28
N TRP A 135 -23.14 -13.42 -19.49
CA TRP A 135 -22.60 -14.09 -20.67
C TRP A 135 -21.12 -14.44 -20.51
N GLY A 136 -20.31 -13.49 -20.03
CA GLY A 136 -18.87 -13.67 -19.83
C GLY A 136 -18.55 -14.71 -18.74
N VAL A 137 -19.25 -14.67 -17.61
CA VAL A 137 -19.07 -15.64 -16.52
C VAL A 137 -19.54 -17.04 -16.93
N ALA A 138 -20.58 -17.16 -17.77
CA ALA A 138 -21.03 -18.45 -18.31
C ALA A 138 -20.08 -19.04 -19.37
N THR A 139 -19.44 -18.21 -20.20
CA THR A 139 -18.62 -18.66 -21.34
C THR A 139 -17.11 -18.73 -21.06
N ASP A 140 -16.57 -17.86 -20.20
CA ASP A 140 -15.14 -17.78 -19.87
C ASP A 140 -14.91 -17.41 -18.40
N LEU A 141 -15.59 -18.12 -17.50
CA LEU A 141 -15.58 -17.95 -16.04
C LEU A 141 -14.21 -17.52 -15.49
N ILE A 142 -13.16 -18.32 -15.73
CA ILE A 142 -11.84 -18.09 -15.12
C ILE A 142 -11.25 -16.74 -15.56
N HIS A 143 -11.42 -16.34 -16.82
CA HIS A 143 -10.95 -15.04 -17.29
C HIS A 143 -11.80 -13.92 -16.68
N GLN A 144 -13.13 -14.06 -16.76
CA GLN A 144 -14.06 -12.99 -16.40
C GLN A 144 -14.14 -12.72 -14.89
N VAL A 145 -13.92 -13.71 -14.02
CA VAL A 145 -13.72 -13.43 -12.58
C VAL A 145 -12.27 -13.12 -12.18
N SER A 146 -11.32 -13.12 -13.12
CA SER A 146 -9.94 -12.66 -12.88
C SER A 146 -9.64 -11.25 -13.40
N TRP A 147 -10.29 -10.85 -14.51
CA TRP A 147 -10.15 -9.55 -15.16
C TRP A 147 -11.52 -9.09 -15.72
N PRO A 148 -12.53 -8.89 -14.86
CA PRO A 148 -13.91 -8.57 -15.27
C PRO A 148 -14.01 -7.38 -16.22
N SER A 149 -14.45 -7.64 -17.45
CA SER A 149 -14.61 -6.62 -18.51
C SER A 149 -15.96 -5.92 -18.50
N TYR A 150 -16.75 -6.10 -17.42
CA TYR A 150 -18.17 -5.72 -17.32
C TYR A 150 -18.46 -4.73 -16.18
N LYS A 151 -17.42 -4.11 -15.61
CA LYS A 151 -17.55 -3.11 -14.54
C LYS A 151 -17.75 -1.73 -15.18
N ILE A 152 -18.71 -0.96 -14.65
CA ILE A 152 -19.03 0.39 -15.16
C ILE A 152 -18.49 1.42 -14.17
N ALA A 153 -17.62 2.31 -14.62
CA ALA A 153 -17.18 3.50 -13.89
C ALA A 153 -17.56 4.77 -14.69
N PRO A 154 -17.93 5.87 -14.03
CA PRO A 154 -18.17 7.16 -14.68
C PRO A 154 -16.85 7.90 -14.93
N LEU A 155 -16.84 8.77 -15.95
CA LEU A 155 -15.72 9.67 -16.25
C LEU A 155 -15.59 10.78 -15.20
N GLY A 156 -14.39 11.33 -15.03
CA GLY A 156 -14.18 12.65 -14.43
C GLY A 156 -14.45 12.78 -12.93
N MET A 157 -14.62 11.69 -12.18
CA MET A 157 -14.83 11.72 -10.73
C MET A 157 -13.70 12.49 -10.02
N ILE A 158 -14.05 13.59 -9.37
CA ILE A 158 -13.17 14.37 -8.50
C ILE A 158 -13.49 14.12 -7.02
N THR A 159 -12.55 14.44 -6.13
CA THR A 159 -12.82 14.56 -4.69
C THR A 159 -13.77 15.73 -4.43
N GLU A 160 -14.30 15.79 -3.21
CA GLU A 160 -14.76 17.05 -2.63
C GLU A 160 -13.60 18.06 -2.55
N PRO A 161 -13.87 19.38 -2.44
CA PRO A 161 -12.83 20.37 -2.18
C PRO A 161 -11.99 20.02 -0.95
N GLN A 162 -10.68 20.14 -1.08
CA GLN A 162 -9.70 19.91 -0.02
C GLN A 162 -9.47 21.18 0.82
N THR A 163 -9.75 22.35 0.24
CA THR A 163 -9.51 23.69 0.76
C THR A 163 -10.79 24.55 0.72
N ARG A 164 -10.79 25.65 1.46
CA ARG A 164 -11.75 26.76 1.34
C ARG A 164 -11.48 27.61 0.09
N LEU A 165 -10.26 27.53 -0.46
CA LEU A 165 -9.77 28.21 -1.66
C LEU A 165 -10.30 27.59 -2.98
N SER A 166 -11.60 27.24 -3.02
CA SER A 166 -12.23 26.40 -4.07
C SER A 166 -11.96 26.85 -5.51
N ASP A 167 -11.86 28.16 -5.72
CA ASP A 167 -11.74 28.76 -7.05
C ASP A 167 -10.31 28.68 -7.61
N GLN A 168 -9.34 28.36 -6.76
CA GLN A 168 -7.93 28.13 -7.12
C GLN A 168 -7.53 26.65 -7.05
N GLU A 169 -8.37 25.81 -6.44
CA GLU A 169 -8.08 24.40 -6.19
C GLU A 169 -7.98 23.57 -7.50
N PRO A 170 -6.86 22.86 -7.76
CA PRO A 170 -6.73 22.05 -8.95
C PRO A 170 -7.57 20.76 -8.82
N ARG A 171 -8.29 20.38 -9.88
CA ARG A 171 -9.09 19.14 -9.91
C ARG A 171 -8.27 17.91 -9.50
N LEU A 172 -8.75 17.21 -8.47
CA LEU A 172 -8.14 16.00 -7.92
C LEU A 172 -9.01 14.76 -8.17
N GLY A 173 -8.52 13.78 -8.92
CA GLY A 173 -9.28 12.57 -9.28
C GLY A 173 -9.59 11.67 -8.08
N ALA A 174 -10.85 11.37 -7.81
CA ALA A 174 -11.29 10.70 -6.57
C ALA A 174 -10.64 9.33 -6.34
N VAL A 175 -10.62 8.49 -7.38
CA VAL A 175 -10.08 7.12 -7.34
C VAL A 175 -8.55 7.16 -7.27
N PHE A 176 -7.92 8.07 -8.01
CA PHE A 176 -6.48 8.33 -7.95
C PHE A 176 -6.06 8.82 -6.55
N CYS A 177 -6.80 9.73 -5.93
CA CYS A 177 -6.53 10.23 -4.60
C CYS A 177 -6.61 9.12 -3.55
N ALA A 178 -7.75 8.44 -3.46
CA ALA A 178 -7.99 7.37 -2.49
C ALA A 178 -7.06 6.14 -2.66
N ASN A 179 -6.61 5.85 -3.88
CA ASN A 179 -5.77 4.67 -4.16
C ASN A 179 -4.27 4.99 -4.15
N VAL A 180 -3.86 6.19 -4.55
CA VAL A 180 -2.46 6.57 -4.84
C VAL A 180 -2.06 7.87 -4.15
N PHE A 181 -2.70 9.01 -4.43
CA PHE A 181 -2.15 10.32 -4.02
C PHE A 181 -2.21 10.55 -2.52
N GLY A 182 -3.34 10.29 -1.85
CA GLY A 182 -3.43 10.35 -0.38
C GLY A 182 -2.47 9.38 0.32
N HIS A 183 -2.17 8.24 -0.32
CA HIS A 183 -1.12 7.31 0.14
C HIS A 183 0.31 7.84 -0.11
N TYR A 184 0.54 8.55 -1.21
CA TYR A 184 1.83 9.16 -1.56
C TYR A 184 2.17 10.30 -0.58
N MET A 185 1.21 11.20 -0.34
CA MET A 185 1.31 12.26 0.68
C MET A 185 1.56 11.66 2.06
N LEU A 186 0.79 10.65 2.48
CA LEU A 186 0.99 9.94 3.75
C LEU A 186 2.39 9.32 3.84
N ALA A 187 2.86 8.64 2.79
CA ALA A 187 4.15 7.97 2.77
C ALA A 187 5.33 8.95 2.84
N HIS A 188 5.24 10.10 2.14
CA HIS A 188 6.21 11.20 2.21
C HIS A 188 6.27 11.77 3.64
N ASN A 189 5.12 12.09 4.22
CA ASN A 189 5.05 12.76 5.52
C ASN A 189 5.47 11.85 6.69
N VAL A 190 5.40 10.52 6.53
CA VAL A 190 5.95 9.55 7.50
C VAL A 190 7.35 9.04 7.15
N MET A 191 8.00 9.54 6.10
CA MET A 191 9.34 9.07 5.71
C MET A 191 10.42 9.28 6.78
N PRO A 192 10.39 10.33 7.64
CA PRO A 192 11.27 10.42 8.79
C PRO A 192 11.15 9.22 9.75
N LEU A 193 9.95 8.70 9.98
CA LEU A 193 9.70 7.53 10.83
C LEU A 193 10.27 6.24 10.20
N LEU A 194 10.20 6.12 8.88
CA LEU A 194 10.78 5.01 8.12
C LEU A 194 12.32 5.05 8.12
N HIS A 195 12.91 6.25 8.02
CA HIS A 195 14.36 6.45 8.19
C HIS A 195 14.83 6.08 9.61
N ARG A 196 14.03 6.34 10.66
CA ARG A 196 14.35 5.90 12.04
C ARG A 196 14.39 4.36 12.19
N SER A 197 13.90 3.59 11.22
CA SER A 197 14.05 2.12 11.16
C SER A 197 15.33 1.63 10.47
N ALA A 198 16.21 2.50 9.95
CA ALA A 198 17.37 2.10 9.14
C ALA A 198 18.36 1.13 9.85
N GLY A 199 18.46 1.19 11.19
CA GLY A 199 19.28 0.29 12.00
C GLY A 199 18.58 -0.98 12.48
N SER A 200 17.30 -1.21 12.12
CA SER A 200 16.53 -2.37 12.57
C SER A 200 17.18 -3.68 12.09
N PRO A 201 17.19 -4.77 12.89
CA PRO A 201 17.66 -6.09 12.44
C PRO A 201 16.91 -6.65 11.21
N ARG A 202 15.75 -6.05 10.88
CA ARG A 202 14.95 -6.37 9.68
C ARG A 202 15.43 -5.59 8.45
N GLY A 203 16.37 -4.66 8.57
CA GLY A 203 16.79 -3.72 7.51
C GLY A 203 15.99 -2.41 7.53
N PRO A 204 16.14 -1.55 6.49
CA PRO A 204 15.48 -0.25 6.46
C PRO A 204 13.96 -0.36 6.39
N GLY A 205 13.29 0.72 6.84
CA GLY A 205 11.83 0.84 6.84
C GLY A 205 11.22 0.58 5.46
N ARG A 206 9.96 0.16 5.41
CA ARG A 206 9.34 -0.36 4.18
C ARG A 206 8.05 0.35 3.79
N VAL A 207 7.92 0.69 2.51
CA VAL A 207 6.67 1.18 1.92
C VAL A 207 6.09 0.07 1.05
N ILE A 208 4.99 -0.55 1.49
CA ILE A 208 4.42 -1.76 0.89
C ILE A 208 3.10 -1.40 0.24
N TRP A 209 3.09 -1.25 -1.10
CA TRP A 209 1.89 -0.97 -1.86
C TRP A 209 1.06 -2.24 -2.09
N VAL A 210 -0.27 -2.14 -1.97
CA VAL A 210 -1.21 -3.19 -2.38
C VAL A 210 -1.91 -2.78 -3.67
N SER A 211 -1.59 -3.54 -4.72
CA SER A 211 -2.11 -3.37 -6.08
C SER A 211 -2.99 -4.56 -6.50
N SER A 212 -3.59 -4.47 -7.69
CA SER A 212 -4.51 -5.45 -8.26
C SER A 212 -3.86 -6.32 -9.35
N LEU A 213 -4.44 -7.47 -9.67
CA LEU A 213 -4.16 -8.20 -10.91
C LEU A 213 -4.67 -7.50 -12.17
N GLU A 214 -5.50 -6.47 -11.99
CA GLU A 214 -6.09 -5.68 -13.07
C GLU A 214 -5.25 -4.47 -13.46
N ALA A 215 -4.25 -4.11 -12.63
CA ALA A 215 -3.21 -3.15 -12.95
C ALA A 215 -2.45 -3.60 -14.21
N THR A 216 -2.78 -3.00 -15.35
CA THR A 216 -2.13 -3.26 -16.64
C THR A 216 -1.99 -1.96 -17.40
N ILE A 217 -0.78 -1.67 -17.88
CA ILE A 217 -0.38 -0.38 -18.50
C ILE A 217 -1.35 0.08 -19.60
N LYS A 218 -1.99 -0.85 -20.32
CA LYS A 218 -3.05 -0.59 -21.32
C LYS A 218 -4.33 0.13 -20.82
N PHE A 219 -4.40 0.46 -19.53
CA PHE A 219 -5.48 1.25 -18.90
C PHE A 219 -4.98 2.58 -18.31
N PHE A 220 -3.68 2.87 -18.45
CA PHE A 220 -3.02 4.05 -17.92
C PHE A 220 -2.50 4.91 -19.08
N ASP A 221 -2.73 6.22 -19.02
CA ASP A 221 -2.13 7.22 -19.90
C ASP A 221 -1.36 8.21 -19.00
N ILE A 222 -0.12 8.54 -19.39
CA ILE A 222 0.70 9.52 -18.69
C ILE A 222 0.12 10.94 -18.75
N ASN A 223 -0.70 11.22 -19.77
CA ASN A 223 -1.41 12.49 -19.90
C ASN A 223 -2.70 12.55 -19.05
N ASP A 224 -3.15 11.40 -18.52
CA ASP A 224 -4.28 11.26 -17.59
C ASP A 224 -3.83 10.55 -16.30
N LEU A 225 -2.73 11.02 -15.71
CA LEU A 225 -2.13 10.51 -14.46
C LEU A 225 -3.18 10.29 -13.35
N GLN A 226 -4.18 11.18 -13.29
CA GLN A 226 -5.25 11.18 -12.29
C GLN A 226 -6.47 10.30 -12.64
N GLY A 227 -6.55 9.78 -13.87
CA GLY A 227 -7.68 8.96 -14.32
C GLY A 227 -9.01 9.73 -14.45
N LEU A 228 -8.95 11.00 -14.86
CA LEU A 228 -10.12 11.86 -15.09
C LEU A 228 -10.79 11.60 -16.46
N HIS A 229 -10.05 11.08 -17.44
CA HIS A 229 -10.51 10.85 -18.81
C HIS A 229 -10.70 9.35 -19.15
N THR A 230 -10.24 8.44 -18.30
CA THR A 230 -10.40 6.99 -18.46
C THR A 230 -11.72 6.43 -17.89
N LEU A 231 -12.29 5.44 -18.59
CA LEU A 231 -13.39 4.59 -18.08
C LEU A 231 -12.90 3.44 -17.17
N ALA A 232 -11.58 3.34 -16.92
CA ALA A 232 -10.96 2.33 -16.07
C ALA A 232 -10.11 2.97 -14.94
N PRO A 233 -10.66 3.86 -14.08
CA PRO A 233 -9.89 4.64 -13.12
C PRO A 233 -9.25 3.80 -12.00
N TYR A 234 -9.88 2.67 -11.62
CA TYR A 234 -9.28 1.73 -10.68
C TYR A 234 -8.03 1.06 -11.28
N GLU A 235 -8.14 0.57 -12.51
CA GLU A 235 -7.06 -0.09 -13.22
C GLU A 235 -5.91 0.88 -13.54
N SER A 236 -6.23 2.11 -13.92
CA SER A 236 -5.26 3.20 -14.10
C SER A 236 -4.51 3.50 -12.81
N SER A 237 -5.23 3.79 -11.71
CA SER A 237 -4.61 4.10 -10.41
C SER A 237 -3.75 2.95 -9.86
N LYS A 238 -4.15 1.69 -10.07
CA LYS A 238 -3.33 0.52 -9.67
C LYS A 238 -2.21 0.20 -10.68
N ALA A 239 -2.32 0.59 -11.95
CA ALA A 239 -1.20 0.57 -12.90
C ALA A 239 -0.15 1.65 -12.56
N LEU A 240 -0.56 2.85 -12.17
CA LEU A 240 0.35 3.88 -11.64
C LEU A 240 1.06 3.40 -10.36
N THR A 241 0.32 2.74 -9.45
CA THR A 241 0.88 2.10 -8.25
C THR A 241 1.99 1.11 -8.61
N ASP A 242 1.77 0.28 -9.64
CA ASP A 242 2.78 -0.66 -10.16
C ASP A 242 3.99 0.07 -10.75
N ILE A 243 3.77 1.07 -11.61
CA ILE A 243 4.81 1.84 -12.28
C ILE A 243 5.73 2.51 -11.25
N LEU A 244 5.17 3.27 -10.30
CA LEU A 244 5.96 3.96 -9.27
C LEU A 244 6.77 2.96 -8.43
N SER A 245 6.14 1.89 -7.97
CA SER A 245 6.78 0.89 -7.11
C SER A 245 7.91 0.13 -7.82
N LEU A 246 7.69 -0.30 -9.07
CA LEU A 246 8.66 -1.10 -9.82
C LEU A 246 9.81 -0.27 -10.39
N THR A 247 9.63 1.04 -10.56
CA THR A 247 10.68 1.96 -11.06
C THR A 247 11.39 2.75 -9.96
N SER A 248 10.92 2.64 -8.70
CA SER A 248 11.48 3.32 -7.52
C SER A 248 12.99 3.17 -7.32
N ASN A 249 13.60 2.06 -7.73
CA ASN A 249 15.04 1.81 -7.57
C ASN A 249 15.86 2.07 -8.84
N LEU A 250 15.28 2.69 -9.88
CA LEU A 250 15.96 2.93 -11.16
C LEU A 250 16.68 4.29 -11.18
N PRO A 251 17.88 4.37 -11.80
CA PRO A 251 18.58 5.66 -11.97
C PRO A 251 17.76 6.73 -12.71
N SER A 252 16.87 6.33 -13.62
CA SER A 252 16.02 7.24 -14.40
C SER A 252 15.00 8.02 -13.57
N ALA A 253 14.49 7.43 -12.47
CA ALA A 253 13.53 8.05 -11.56
C ALA A 253 14.19 8.68 -10.31
N ALA A 254 15.48 8.40 -10.08
CA ALA A 254 16.20 8.76 -8.86
C ALA A 254 16.13 10.23 -8.41
N PRO A 255 16.04 11.27 -9.26
CA PRO A 255 15.89 12.65 -8.80
C PRO A 255 14.60 12.87 -7.98
N TRP A 256 13.46 12.45 -8.53
CA TRP A 256 12.14 12.63 -7.89
C TRP A 256 11.93 11.64 -6.75
N VAL A 257 12.43 10.40 -6.87
CA VAL A 257 12.44 9.43 -5.77
C VAL A 257 13.23 9.95 -4.56
N LYS A 258 14.35 10.67 -4.77
CA LYS A 258 15.07 11.33 -3.66
C LYS A 258 14.24 12.44 -3.02
N SER A 259 13.56 13.26 -3.80
CA SER A 259 12.66 14.30 -3.29
C SER A 259 11.53 13.69 -2.44
N PHE A 260 10.93 12.59 -2.92
CA PHE A 260 9.96 11.81 -2.17
C PHE A 260 10.51 11.18 -0.87
N TYR A 261 11.77 10.73 -0.83
CA TYR A 261 12.37 10.18 0.39
C TYR A 261 12.79 11.26 1.40
N TYR A 262 13.31 12.39 0.92
CA TYR A 262 13.93 13.42 1.74
C TYR A 262 13.14 14.72 1.64
N ALA A 263 12.03 14.77 2.39
CA ALA A 263 11.33 16.02 2.67
C ALA A 263 12.33 17.06 3.21
N THR A 264 12.45 18.19 2.52
CA THR A 264 13.29 19.30 2.97
C THR A 264 12.61 19.94 4.17
N THR A 265 12.94 19.51 5.40
CA THR A 265 12.48 20.20 6.60
C THR A 265 12.90 21.67 6.51
N PRO A 266 11.98 22.64 6.55
CA PRO A 266 12.37 24.04 6.63
C PRO A 266 13.21 24.22 7.90
N PRO A 267 14.39 24.86 7.83
CA PRO A 267 15.26 24.99 8.99
C PRO A 267 14.52 25.79 10.07
N SER A 268 14.32 25.18 11.24
CA SER A 268 13.75 25.87 12.40
C SER A 268 14.60 27.12 12.69
N ALA A 269 13.96 28.28 12.83
CA ALA A 269 14.59 29.60 12.80
C ALA A 269 15.42 29.96 14.06
N SER A 270 16.04 28.97 14.69
CA SER A 270 16.76 29.03 15.96
C SER A 270 18.19 28.42 15.88
N ALA A 271 18.62 27.94 14.71
CA ALA A 271 19.91 27.29 14.50
C ALA A 271 21.01 28.24 13.95
N ASN A 272 21.30 29.32 14.67
CA ASN A 272 22.47 30.19 14.40
C ASN A 272 23.79 29.51 14.80
N ASN A 273 24.21 28.47 14.06
CA ASN A 273 25.60 28.01 13.92
C ASN A 273 25.70 26.85 12.90
N PRO A 274 26.34 27.04 11.73
CA PRO A 274 26.65 25.94 10.82
C PRO A 274 27.92 25.21 11.27
N GLU A 275 27.84 24.45 12.37
CA GLU A 275 28.93 23.50 12.69
C GLU A 275 29.03 22.43 11.59
N PRO A 276 30.24 22.05 11.15
CA PRO A 276 30.43 20.97 10.18
C PRO A 276 30.17 19.62 10.86
N ALA A 277 28.90 19.25 10.96
CA ALA A 277 28.48 17.96 11.50
C ALA A 277 29.25 16.83 10.82
N ASN A 278 29.94 15.99 11.61
CA ASN A 278 30.72 14.87 11.11
C ASN A 278 29.82 13.95 10.24
N LEU A 279 30.04 13.99 8.92
CA LEU A 279 29.16 13.37 7.94
C LEU A 279 29.32 11.84 7.93
N LEU A 280 28.74 11.20 8.93
CA LEU A 280 28.20 9.85 8.78
C LEU A 280 27.31 9.84 7.52
N PRO A 281 27.43 8.82 6.64
CA PRO A 281 26.61 8.74 5.44
C PRO A 281 25.12 8.71 5.85
N PRO A 282 24.23 9.37 5.09
CA PRO A 282 22.81 9.38 5.41
C PRO A 282 22.27 7.95 5.50
N PRO A 283 21.32 7.67 6.41
CA PRO A 283 20.79 6.32 6.60
C PRO A 283 20.21 5.79 5.28
N PRO A 284 20.38 4.47 4.99
CA PRO A 284 19.88 3.88 3.75
C PRO A 284 18.38 4.14 3.59
N PRO A 285 17.91 4.58 2.40
CA PRO A 285 16.53 4.97 2.20
C PRO A 285 15.56 3.78 2.37
N PRO A 286 14.30 4.04 2.76
CA PRO A 286 13.28 3.02 2.89
C PRO A 286 13.08 2.20 1.60
N ASN A 287 12.83 0.90 1.74
CA ASN A 287 12.56 0.04 0.60
C ASN A 287 11.09 0.14 0.17
N ILE A 288 10.84 0.58 -1.07
CA ILE A 288 9.52 0.44 -1.71
C ILE A 288 9.35 -0.98 -2.25
N TYR A 289 8.23 -1.63 -1.91
CA TYR A 289 7.84 -2.97 -2.34
C TYR A 289 6.39 -2.98 -2.86
N LEU A 290 6.10 -3.90 -3.78
CA LEU A 290 4.80 -4.04 -4.43
C LEU A 290 4.18 -5.41 -4.14
N SER A 291 2.89 -5.42 -3.81
CA SER A 291 2.14 -6.65 -3.53
C SER A 291 0.77 -6.68 -4.22
N HIS A 292 0.14 -7.87 -4.27
CA HIS A 292 -1.26 -8.04 -4.66
C HIS A 292 -1.90 -9.24 -3.92
N PRO A 293 -3.20 -9.16 -3.57
CA PRO A 293 -3.89 -10.21 -2.79
C PRO A 293 -4.36 -11.42 -3.62
N GLY A 294 -4.14 -11.39 -4.95
CA GLY A 294 -4.90 -12.24 -5.87
C GLY A 294 -6.36 -11.77 -5.95
N ILE A 295 -7.29 -12.71 -6.11
CA ILE A 295 -8.74 -12.45 -6.10
C ILE A 295 -9.34 -13.07 -4.84
N CYS A 296 -9.82 -12.21 -3.93
CA CYS A 296 -10.48 -12.58 -2.68
C CYS A 296 -11.78 -11.79 -2.47
N GLY A 297 -12.75 -12.40 -1.80
CA GLY A 297 -14.03 -11.78 -1.48
C GLY A 297 -13.85 -10.56 -0.58
N THR A 298 -14.08 -9.38 -1.15
CA THR A 298 -14.03 -8.09 -0.47
C THR A 298 -15.18 -7.22 -0.97
N GLY A 299 -15.66 -6.30 -0.13
CA GLY A 299 -16.73 -5.35 -0.50
C GLY A 299 -16.28 -4.19 -1.38
N ILE A 300 -15.23 -4.35 -2.19
CA ILE A 300 -14.70 -3.30 -3.08
C ILE A 300 -15.64 -3.02 -4.27
N LEU A 301 -16.42 -4.03 -4.67
CA LEU A 301 -17.55 -3.91 -5.59
C LEU A 301 -18.85 -4.00 -4.75
N PRO A 302 -19.72 -2.97 -4.76
CA PRO A 302 -20.90 -2.93 -3.89
C PRO A 302 -22.01 -3.87 -4.40
N LEU A 303 -21.92 -5.14 -4.03
CA LEU A 303 -22.90 -6.18 -4.35
C LEU A 303 -23.94 -6.33 -3.22
N SER A 304 -25.19 -6.60 -3.57
CA SER A 304 -26.20 -7.08 -2.60
C SER A 304 -25.80 -8.46 -2.05
N LEU A 305 -26.29 -8.81 -0.86
CA LEU A 305 -25.84 -10.02 -0.15
C LEU A 305 -25.93 -11.32 -0.98
N PRO A 306 -27.01 -11.61 -1.76
CA PRO A 306 -27.05 -12.79 -2.63
C PRO A 306 -25.99 -12.74 -3.75
N LEU A 307 -25.77 -11.58 -4.35
CA LEU A 307 -24.78 -11.39 -5.42
C LEU A 307 -23.35 -11.50 -4.89
N PHE A 308 -23.09 -11.07 -3.65
CA PHE A 308 -21.80 -11.27 -2.99
C PHE A 308 -21.51 -12.76 -2.75
N TYR A 309 -22.50 -13.55 -2.35
CA TYR A 309 -22.35 -15.01 -2.25
C TYR A 309 -22.21 -15.69 -3.62
N ALA A 310 -22.91 -15.21 -4.66
CA ALA A 310 -22.73 -15.69 -6.02
C ALA A 310 -21.30 -15.42 -6.55
N MET A 311 -20.75 -14.22 -6.28
CA MET A 311 -19.35 -13.89 -6.58
C MET A 311 -18.38 -14.81 -5.83
N LEU A 312 -18.60 -15.08 -4.54
CA LEU A 312 -17.80 -16.05 -3.78
C LEU A 312 -17.87 -17.46 -4.36
N ALA A 313 -19.06 -17.92 -4.78
CA ALA A 313 -19.23 -19.22 -5.43
C ALA A 313 -18.48 -19.29 -6.77
N ALA A 314 -18.56 -18.23 -7.59
CA ALA A 314 -17.81 -18.13 -8.85
C ALA A 314 -16.29 -18.11 -8.62
N PHE A 315 -15.80 -17.41 -7.57
CA PHE A 315 -14.40 -17.42 -7.16
C PHE A 315 -13.93 -18.82 -6.68
N TYR A 316 -14.77 -19.55 -5.93
CA TYR A 316 -14.48 -20.92 -5.53
C TYR A 316 -14.47 -21.88 -6.72
N LEU A 317 -15.40 -21.74 -7.68
CA LEU A 317 -15.45 -22.54 -8.90
C LEU A 317 -14.25 -22.26 -9.82
N ALA A 318 -13.89 -20.99 -10.03
CA ALA A 318 -12.68 -20.63 -10.78
C ALA A 318 -11.40 -21.16 -10.11
N ARG A 319 -11.33 -21.17 -8.77
CA ARG A 319 -10.26 -21.83 -8.01
C ARG A 319 -10.24 -23.34 -8.20
N PHE A 320 -11.41 -24.00 -8.17
CA PHE A 320 -11.56 -25.44 -8.39
C PHE A 320 -11.11 -25.85 -9.80
N LEU A 321 -11.47 -25.07 -10.82
CA LEU A 321 -11.01 -25.23 -12.21
C LEU A 321 -9.54 -24.79 -12.43
N GLY A 322 -8.75 -24.67 -11.37
CA GLY A 322 -7.31 -24.49 -11.42
C GLY A 322 -6.83 -23.05 -11.64
N SER A 323 -7.65 -22.02 -11.39
CA SER A 323 -7.17 -20.63 -11.42
C SER A 323 -6.15 -20.38 -10.29
N PRO A 324 -4.91 -19.97 -10.61
CA PRO A 324 -3.88 -19.74 -9.59
C PRO A 324 -4.19 -18.49 -8.74
N TRP A 325 -4.89 -17.52 -9.33
CA TRP A 325 -5.11 -16.18 -8.80
C TRP A 325 -6.15 -16.09 -7.69
N HIS A 326 -7.09 -17.03 -7.66
CA HIS A 326 -8.21 -17.03 -6.71
C HIS A 326 -7.75 -17.49 -5.33
N THR A 327 -7.38 -16.54 -4.48
CA THR A 327 -7.13 -16.74 -3.05
C THR A 327 -8.44 -17.00 -2.30
N VAL A 328 -9.53 -16.36 -2.76
CA VAL A 328 -10.93 -16.41 -2.29
C VAL A 328 -11.13 -15.85 -0.88
N ALA A 329 -10.41 -16.37 0.11
CA ALA A 329 -10.39 -15.83 1.47
C ALA A 329 -9.28 -14.77 1.62
N THR A 330 -9.56 -13.72 2.38
CA THR A 330 -8.66 -12.56 2.55
C THR A 330 -7.40 -12.88 3.38
N ASP A 331 -7.41 -13.91 4.23
CA ASP A 331 -6.21 -14.45 4.93
C ASP A 331 -5.10 -14.88 3.95
N ARG A 332 -5.51 -15.32 2.75
CA ARG A 332 -4.62 -15.78 1.69
C ARG A 332 -4.12 -14.62 0.84
N GLY A 333 -4.89 -13.53 0.74
CA GLY A 333 -4.44 -12.28 0.11
C GLY A 333 -3.43 -11.53 0.97
N ALA A 334 -3.65 -11.48 2.28
CA ALA A 334 -2.79 -10.80 3.25
C ALA A 334 -1.33 -11.31 3.28
N ARG A 335 -1.05 -12.53 2.78
CA ARG A 335 0.26 -13.17 2.97
C ARG A 335 1.42 -12.44 2.31
N ALA A 336 1.21 -11.84 1.14
CA ALA A 336 2.27 -11.09 0.45
C ALA A 336 2.67 -9.80 1.19
N PRO A 337 1.75 -8.86 1.52
CA PRO A 337 2.12 -7.67 2.28
C PRO A 337 2.63 -8.00 3.70
N VAL A 338 2.11 -9.02 4.39
CA VAL A 338 2.61 -9.42 5.72
C VAL A 338 4.02 -10.03 5.65
N TRP A 339 4.31 -10.87 4.66
CA TRP A 339 5.65 -11.40 4.43
C TRP A 339 6.65 -10.29 4.10
N LEU A 340 6.25 -9.29 3.31
CA LEU A 340 7.05 -8.09 3.02
C LEU A 340 7.24 -7.19 4.26
N ALA A 341 6.31 -7.18 5.21
CA ALA A 341 6.45 -6.41 6.44
C ALA A 341 7.40 -7.08 7.46
N LEU A 342 7.26 -8.39 7.69
CA LEU A 342 7.91 -9.06 8.83
C LEU A 342 9.25 -9.76 8.52
N SER A 343 9.51 -10.13 7.26
CA SER A 343 10.75 -10.86 6.88
C SER A 343 12.02 -10.05 7.13
N THR A 344 13.17 -10.71 7.28
CA THR A 344 14.47 -10.03 7.23
C THR A 344 14.76 -9.50 5.83
N GLN A 345 15.53 -8.41 5.73
CA GLN A 345 15.98 -7.86 4.44
C GLN A 345 16.71 -8.92 3.60
N SER A 346 17.57 -9.73 4.23
CA SER A 346 18.29 -10.84 3.59
C SER A 346 17.36 -11.89 2.96
N ALA A 347 16.20 -12.17 3.55
CA ALA A 347 15.22 -13.09 2.98
C ALA A 347 14.48 -12.48 1.77
N LEU A 348 14.22 -11.17 1.80
CA LEU A 348 13.63 -10.45 0.66
C LEU A 348 14.63 -10.34 -0.51
N ASP A 349 15.89 -10.02 -0.23
CA ASP A 349 16.93 -9.93 -1.27
C ASP A 349 17.26 -11.29 -1.88
N ALA A 350 17.32 -12.36 -1.09
CA ALA A 350 17.47 -13.72 -1.60
C ALA A 350 16.28 -14.17 -2.47
N ALA A 351 15.08 -13.65 -2.20
CA ALA A 351 13.88 -13.92 -3.00
C ALA A 351 13.80 -13.07 -4.28
N GLU A 352 14.34 -11.84 -4.28
CA GLU A 352 14.47 -11.00 -5.49
C GLU A 352 15.66 -11.38 -6.38
N ALA A 353 16.74 -11.94 -5.81
CA ALA A 353 17.99 -12.21 -6.53
C ALA A 353 17.83 -13.03 -7.84
N PRO A 354 16.98 -14.08 -7.92
CA PRO A 354 16.77 -14.80 -9.17
C PRO A 354 16.19 -13.93 -10.29
N TYR A 355 15.34 -12.94 -9.97
CA TYR A 355 14.76 -12.03 -10.96
C TYR A 355 15.80 -11.01 -11.44
N LYS A 356 16.58 -10.43 -10.52
CA LYS A 356 17.71 -9.53 -10.81
C LYS A 356 18.75 -10.20 -11.71
N GLN A 357 19.09 -11.47 -11.45
CA GLN A 357 20.01 -12.29 -12.26
C GLN A 357 19.56 -12.52 -13.71
N HIS A 358 18.27 -12.37 -14.02
CA HIS A 358 17.72 -12.52 -15.38
C HIS A 358 17.30 -11.17 -15.99
N GLY A 359 17.90 -10.06 -15.55
CA GLY A 359 17.67 -8.71 -16.09
C GLY A 359 16.38 -8.01 -15.64
N GLY A 360 15.63 -8.63 -14.71
CA GLY A 360 14.46 -8.05 -14.05
C GLY A 360 14.84 -7.11 -12.90
N GLY A 361 13.82 -6.42 -12.35
CA GLY A 361 13.96 -5.47 -11.23
C GLY A 361 13.27 -5.94 -9.96
N ARG A 362 12.54 -5.02 -9.31
CA ARG A 362 11.60 -5.34 -8.22
C ARG A 362 10.50 -6.30 -8.69
N VAL A 363 9.89 -7.00 -7.74
CA VAL A 363 8.87 -8.02 -8.00
C VAL A 363 7.51 -7.59 -7.43
N LYS A 364 6.44 -7.87 -8.17
CA LYS A 364 5.06 -7.76 -7.69
C LYS A 364 4.67 -9.04 -6.95
N TRP A 365 4.71 -8.99 -5.61
CA TRP A 365 4.54 -10.17 -4.75
C TRP A 365 3.09 -10.57 -4.54
N GLY A 366 2.77 -11.85 -4.65
CA GLY A 366 1.41 -12.35 -4.42
C GLY A 366 1.38 -13.85 -4.14
N ARG A 367 0.25 -14.33 -3.59
CA ARG A 367 0.09 -15.74 -3.23
C ARG A 367 -0.46 -16.58 -4.37
N VAL A 368 0.35 -17.52 -4.86
CA VAL A 368 -0.12 -18.76 -5.50
C VAL A 368 0.50 -19.93 -4.73
N GLY A 369 -0.29 -20.92 -4.34
CA GLY A 369 0.20 -22.01 -3.49
C GLY A 369 -0.26 -23.39 -3.90
N THR A 370 0.70 -24.24 -4.27
CA THR A 370 0.71 -25.70 -4.07
C THR A 370 2.14 -26.23 -4.06
N ARG A 371 2.43 -27.23 -3.19
CA ARG A 371 3.70 -27.99 -3.21
C ARG A 371 3.72 -28.94 -4.42
N ARG A 372 4.43 -28.59 -5.51
CA ARG A 372 4.99 -29.55 -6.50
C ARG A 372 6.13 -28.90 -7.31
N ARG A 373 7.17 -29.67 -7.67
CA ARG A 373 8.49 -29.20 -8.18
C ARG A 373 8.50 -28.94 -9.71
N ARG A 374 9.42 -28.04 -10.18
CA ARG A 374 9.99 -27.80 -11.56
C ARG A 374 9.61 -26.47 -12.25
N ARG A 375 10.46 -25.81 -13.09
CA ARG A 375 11.75 -25.11 -12.77
C ARG A 375 11.88 -23.61 -13.25
N PRO A 376 11.87 -23.17 -14.55
CA PRO A 376 12.17 -21.76 -15.00
C PRO A 376 11.02 -20.94 -15.68
N ALA A 377 10.95 -19.59 -15.51
CA ALA A 377 9.92 -18.66 -16.07
C ALA A 377 9.98 -17.10 -15.94
N VAL A 378 10.69 -16.38 -15.07
CA VAL A 378 12.00 -16.61 -14.44
C VAL A 378 12.07 -17.84 -13.53
N LEU A 379 11.03 -18.19 -12.75
CA LEU A 379 10.94 -19.50 -12.07
C LEU A 379 9.59 -20.19 -12.34
N ALA A 380 9.55 -21.37 -12.99
CA ALA A 380 8.42 -21.97 -13.75
C ALA A 380 7.01 -21.89 -13.14
N ALA A 381 6.94 -21.82 -11.81
CA ALA A 381 5.75 -21.39 -11.10
C ALA A 381 5.10 -20.13 -11.72
N ASP A 382 5.83 -19.26 -12.43
CA ASP A 382 5.35 -18.03 -13.07
C ASP A 382 4.87 -18.20 -14.54
N ARG A 383 5.40 -19.15 -15.33
CA ARG A 383 4.91 -19.47 -16.70
C ARG A 383 3.75 -20.46 -16.66
N ASN A 384 3.73 -21.33 -15.65
CA ASN A 384 2.58 -22.20 -15.38
C ASN A 384 1.44 -21.47 -14.65
N ARG A 385 1.66 -20.22 -14.18
CA ARG A 385 0.56 -19.31 -13.86
C ARG A 385 -0.10 -18.85 -15.16
N ARG A 386 -1.40 -19.09 -15.30
CA ARG A 386 -2.21 -18.56 -16.40
C ARG A 386 -2.16 -17.02 -16.38
N ARG A 387 -1.23 -16.39 -17.10
CA ARG A 387 -1.20 -14.92 -17.28
C ARG A 387 -2.52 -14.43 -17.89
N LYS A 388 -2.76 -13.12 -17.86
CA LYS A 388 -3.86 -12.48 -18.59
C LYS A 388 -3.77 -12.88 -20.07
N ARG A 389 -4.89 -13.18 -20.73
CA ARG A 389 -4.91 -13.52 -22.16
C ARG A 389 -4.31 -12.33 -22.93
N GLY A 390 -3.32 -12.58 -23.79
CA GLY A 390 -2.55 -11.53 -24.47
C GLY A 390 -1.44 -10.86 -23.64
N ALA A 391 -0.98 -11.48 -22.54
CA ALA A 391 0.19 -10.99 -21.79
C ALA A 391 1.49 -11.66 -22.29
N GLU A 392 2.29 -10.88 -23.00
CA GLU A 392 3.54 -11.31 -23.66
C GLU A 392 4.74 -11.29 -22.70
N ASP A 393 5.93 -11.68 -23.16
CA ASP A 393 7.19 -11.52 -22.41
C ASP A 393 7.84 -10.19 -22.81
N LEU A 394 8.23 -9.37 -21.82
CA LEU A 394 8.71 -8.00 -21.99
C LEU A 394 9.95 -7.93 -22.91
N THR A 395 9.87 -7.17 -24.00
CA THR A 395 11.02 -6.92 -24.88
C THR A 395 11.92 -5.80 -24.37
N GLY A 396 13.17 -5.72 -24.87
CA GLY A 396 14.12 -4.65 -24.51
C GLY A 396 13.57 -3.24 -24.71
N PRO A 397 13.05 -2.89 -25.90
CA PRO A 397 12.47 -1.56 -26.16
C PRO A 397 11.22 -1.27 -25.31
N GLU A 398 10.47 -2.28 -24.86
CA GLU A 398 9.36 -2.08 -23.93
C GLU A 398 9.83 -1.85 -22.51
N LYS A 399 10.91 -2.50 -22.08
CA LYS A 399 11.58 -2.19 -20.81
C LYS A 399 12.02 -0.74 -20.81
N GLU A 400 12.75 -0.29 -21.84
CA GLU A 400 13.17 1.12 -21.97
C GLU A 400 11.98 2.09 -21.93
N ARG A 401 10.89 1.80 -22.66
CA ARG A 401 9.64 2.59 -22.58
C ARG A 401 9.04 2.60 -21.17
N PHE A 402 9.09 1.49 -20.44
CA PHE A 402 8.61 1.41 -19.05
C PHE A 402 9.50 2.19 -18.08
N GLU A 403 10.82 2.22 -18.28
CA GLU A 403 11.75 3.02 -17.45
C GLU A 403 11.59 4.53 -17.71
N VAL A 404 11.26 4.94 -18.94
CA VAL A 404 10.88 6.33 -19.28
C VAL A 404 9.50 6.68 -18.72
N LEU A 405 8.51 5.79 -18.83
CA LEU A 405 7.18 5.98 -18.25
C LEU A 405 7.25 6.16 -16.72
N GLY A 406 8.04 5.32 -16.04
CA GLY A 406 8.27 5.45 -14.60
C GLY A 406 8.92 6.77 -14.21
N ARG A 407 9.93 7.23 -14.97
CA ARG A 407 10.53 8.54 -14.77
C ARG A 407 9.49 9.67 -14.86
N GLU A 408 8.63 9.68 -15.88
CA GLU A 408 7.64 10.75 -16.05
C GLU A 408 6.52 10.66 -15.00
N CYS A 409 6.07 9.44 -14.63
CA CYS A 409 5.15 9.25 -13.50
C CYS A 409 5.72 9.80 -12.20
N TRP A 410 6.98 9.49 -11.87
CA TRP A 410 7.65 9.99 -10.67
C TRP A 410 7.82 11.51 -10.70
N LYS A 411 8.12 12.08 -11.87
CA LYS A 411 8.18 13.54 -12.08
C LYS A 411 6.83 14.20 -11.78
N GLN A 412 5.77 13.79 -12.46
CA GLN A 412 4.47 14.45 -12.33
C GLN A 412 3.82 14.23 -10.96
N MET A 413 4.03 13.06 -10.33
CA MET A 413 3.59 12.82 -8.95
C MET A 413 4.26 13.76 -7.95
N GLU A 414 5.55 14.07 -8.14
CA GLU A 414 6.30 14.96 -7.24
C GLU A 414 6.01 16.44 -7.53
N GLU A 415 5.85 16.84 -8.80
CA GLU A 415 5.35 18.16 -9.20
C GLU A 415 3.95 18.42 -8.63
N LEU A 416 3.08 17.41 -8.64
CA LEU A 416 1.74 17.45 -8.05
C LEU A 416 1.79 17.48 -6.51
N ARG A 417 2.68 16.70 -5.88
CA ARG A 417 2.90 16.72 -4.42
C ARG A 417 3.27 18.13 -3.95
N ILE A 418 4.29 18.73 -4.56
CA ILE A 418 4.79 20.06 -4.21
C ILE A 418 3.70 21.12 -4.37
N LYS A 419 2.89 21.06 -5.45
CA LYS A 419 1.75 21.97 -5.62
C LYS A 419 0.70 21.80 -4.52
N TRP A 420 0.38 20.57 -4.13
CA TRP A 420 -0.63 20.31 -3.10
C TRP A 420 -0.15 20.66 -1.70
N ASP A 421 1.10 20.36 -1.34
CA ASP A 421 1.63 20.74 -0.03
C ASP A 421 1.58 22.28 0.15
N ALA A 422 1.92 23.07 -0.87
CA ALA A 422 1.82 24.53 -0.80
C ALA A 422 0.38 25.04 -0.57
N LEU A 423 -0.62 24.47 -1.26
CA LEU A 423 -2.04 24.82 -1.07
C LEU A 423 -2.57 24.39 0.31
N LEU A 424 -2.05 23.30 0.85
CA LEU A 424 -2.42 22.78 2.18
C LEU A 424 -1.67 23.50 3.31
N ASP A 425 -0.49 24.08 3.04
CA ASP A 425 0.20 25.00 3.94
C ASP A 425 -0.57 26.32 4.04
N GLU A 426 -1.03 26.88 2.92
CA GLU A 426 -1.87 28.09 2.85
C GLU A 426 -3.21 27.91 3.61
N GLU A 427 -3.92 26.82 3.37
CA GLU A 427 -5.16 26.46 4.08
C GLU A 427 -4.95 26.22 5.59
N GLU A 428 -3.82 25.60 6.01
CA GLU A 428 -3.50 25.43 7.43
C GLU A 428 -3.08 26.76 8.10
N GLU A 429 -2.48 27.71 7.36
CA GLU A 429 -2.23 29.06 7.85
C GLU A 429 -3.51 29.90 7.98
N GLU A 430 -4.40 29.90 6.98
CA GLU A 430 -5.66 30.64 7.04
C GLU A 430 -6.56 30.15 8.17
N ARG A 431 -6.64 28.83 8.40
CA ARG A 431 -7.37 28.27 9.55
C ARG A 431 -6.81 28.75 10.87
N ARG A 432 -5.48 28.74 11.04
CA ARG A 432 -4.85 29.22 12.28
C ARG A 432 -5.13 30.70 12.52
N ARG A 433 -5.13 31.55 11.48
CA ARG A 433 -5.49 32.98 11.63
C ARG A 433 -6.95 33.15 12.03
N GLY A 434 -7.88 32.40 11.42
CA GLY A 434 -9.28 32.42 11.82
C GLY A 434 -9.53 31.88 13.24
N GLU A 435 -8.80 30.85 13.67
CA GLU A 435 -8.83 30.36 15.06
C GLU A 435 -8.23 31.38 16.04
N GLU A 436 -7.18 32.12 15.65
CA GLU A 436 -6.60 33.22 16.45
C GLU A 436 -7.53 34.45 16.51
N GLU A 437 -8.27 34.77 15.44
CA GLU A 437 -9.29 35.83 15.41
C GLU A 437 -10.55 35.46 16.21
N GLU A 438 -11.02 34.20 16.16
CA GLU A 438 -12.15 33.70 16.96
C GLU A 438 -11.82 33.57 18.48
N GLU A 439 -10.55 33.58 18.89
CA GLU A 439 -10.13 33.63 20.30
C GLU A 439 -9.91 35.07 20.86
N GLU A 440 -9.95 36.12 20.01
CA GLU A 440 -9.82 37.53 20.43
C GLU A 440 -11.15 38.31 20.56
N GLU A 441 -12.30 37.77 20.13
CA GLU A 441 -13.67 38.38 20.26
C GLU A 441 -14.45 37.98 21.54
#